data_AF-A0A2E3BF32-F1
#
_entry.id   AF-A0A2E3BF32-F1
#
_cell.length_a   1.000
_cell.length_b   1.000
_cell.length_c   1.000
_cell.angle_alpha   90.00
_cell.angle_beta   90.00
_cell.angle_gamma   90.00
#
_symmetry.space_group_name_H-M   'P 1'
#
loop_
_entity.id
_entity.type
_entity.pdbx_description
1 polymer ?
#
loop_
_entity_poly.entity_id
_entity_poly.type
_entity_poly.pdbx_seq_one_letter_code
_entity_poly.pdbx_strand_id
1 'polypeptide(L)'
;MSLINRIFENNINKNIAATLGAFITTISLTVCITLLWPFGDVVEQIFAGATFFFVFWASLFYWAILAENGAWAWIRMLIILLPALAVITISFLLKSQTQ
;
A
#
# COMPACT_ATOMS: atom_id res chain seq x y z
N MET A 1 19.13 26.04 -14.83
CA MET A 1 18.24 24.99 -14.28
C MET A 1 16.80 25.45 -14.50
N SER A 2 16.03 24.79 -15.38
CA SER A 2 14.69 25.29 -15.75
C SER A 2 13.68 25.06 -14.61
N LEU A 3 12.69 25.94 -14.47
CA LEU A 3 11.62 25.84 -13.47
C LEU A 3 10.84 24.51 -13.56
N ILE A 4 10.83 23.91 -14.75
CA ILE A 4 10.17 22.63 -15.04
C ILE A 4 10.86 21.50 -14.27
N ASN A 5 12.20 21.47 -14.22
CA ASN A 5 12.94 20.45 -13.47
C ASN A 5 12.64 20.54 -11.96
N ARG A 6 12.48 21.76 -11.43
CA ARG A 6 12.22 21.98 -10.00
C ARG A 6 10.81 21.59 -9.57
N ILE A 7 9.82 21.74 -10.46
CA ILE A 7 8.43 21.32 -10.22
C ILE A 7 8.31 19.79 -10.33
N PHE A 8 8.98 19.20 -11.32
CA PHE A 8 8.98 17.75 -11.53
C PHE A 8 9.72 17.01 -10.42
N GLU A 9 10.89 17.49 -9.97
CA GLU A 9 11.61 16.94 -8.81
C GLU A 9 10.79 17.03 -7.51
N ASN A 10 10.08 18.15 -7.28
CA ASN A 10 9.28 18.29 -6.06
C ASN A 10 8.10 17.30 -6.00
N ASN A 11 7.41 17.08 -7.12
CA ASN A 11 6.29 16.14 -7.18
C ASN A 11 6.75 14.68 -7.11
N ILE A 12 7.89 14.36 -7.73
CA ILE A 12 8.52 13.03 -7.62
C ILE A 12 8.94 12.75 -6.18
N ASN A 13 9.61 13.70 -5.51
CA ASN A 13 10.04 13.53 -4.12
C ASN A 13 8.85 13.34 -3.18
N LYS A 14 7.75 14.07 -3.39
CA LYS A 14 6.52 13.93 -2.62
C LYS A 14 5.86 12.55 -2.79
N ASN A 15 5.79 12.07 -4.03
CA ASN A 15 5.24 10.75 -4.32
C ASN A 15 6.12 9.64 -3.73
N ILE A 16 7.45 9.72 -3.91
CA ILE A 16 8.39 8.74 -3.37
C ILE A 16 8.33 8.73 -1.83
N ALA A 17 8.29 9.91 -1.19
CA ALA A 17 8.16 10.01 0.26
C ALA A 17 6.85 9.40 0.77
N ALA A 18 5.72 9.63 0.08
CA ALA A 18 4.43 9.04 0.43
C ALA A 18 4.44 7.51 0.25
N THR A 19 4.99 6.99 -0.84
CA THR A 19 5.06 5.54 -1.09
C THR A 19 6.03 4.83 -0.13
N LEU A 20 7.22 5.40 0.12
CA LEU A 20 8.18 4.85 1.07
C LEU A 20 7.67 4.94 2.51
N GLY A 21 7.06 6.07 2.89
CA GLY A 21 6.43 6.24 4.20
C GLY A 21 5.33 5.20 4.41
N ALA A 22 4.41 5.06 3.46
CA ALA A 22 3.35 4.05 3.48
C ALA A 22 3.91 2.62 3.62
N PHE A 23 4.95 2.29 2.86
CA PHE A 23 5.59 0.98 2.90
C PHE A 23 6.24 0.68 4.26
N ILE A 24 7.00 1.64 4.80
CA ILE A 24 7.65 1.50 6.11
C ILE A 24 6.60 1.38 7.21
N THR A 25 5.58 2.24 7.21
CA THR A 25 4.49 2.17 8.20
C THR A 25 3.77 0.83 8.10
N THR A 26 3.48 0.34 6.90
CA THR A 26 2.83 -0.97 6.70
C THR A 26 3.69 -2.09 7.25
N ILE A 27 4.98 -2.16 6.92
CA ILE A 27 5.88 -3.21 7.44
C ILE A 27 5.97 -3.14 8.96
N SER A 28 6.23 -1.95 9.51
CA SER A 28 6.38 -1.79 10.96
C SER A 28 5.12 -2.22 11.70
N LEU A 29 3.94 -1.87 11.17
CA LEU A 29 2.67 -2.20 11.77
C LEU A 29 2.35 -3.70 11.61
N THR A 30 2.66 -4.32 10.46
CA THR A 30 2.58 -5.78 10.27
C THR A 30 3.46 -6.52 11.28
N VAL A 31 4.69 -6.06 11.51
CA VAL A 31 5.62 -6.68 12.46
C VAL A 31 5.12 -6.52 13.90
N CYS A 32 4.70 -5.31 14.29
CA CYS A 32 4.13 -5.08 15.61
C CYS A 32 2.89 -5.95 15.86
N ILE A 33 2.00 -6.05 14.86
CA ILE A 33 0.81 -6.90 14.95
C ILE A 33 1.21 -8.35 15.05
N THR A 34 2.04 -8.88 14.16
CA THR A 34 2.40 -10.31 14.17
C THR A 34 3.12 -10.75 15.44
N LEU A 35 3.89 -9.85 16.08
CA LEU A 35 4.51 -10.11 17.39
C LEU A 35 3.51 -10.09 18.55
N LEU A 36 2.51 -9.21 18.51
CA LEU A 36 1.51 -9.07 19.58
C LEU A 36 0.29 -10.00 19.39
N TRP A 37 0.04 -10.43 18.16
CA TRP A 37 -1.09 -11.28 17.76
C TRP A 37 -1.24 -12.57 18.57
N PRO A 38 -0.17 -13.37 18.84
CA PRO A 38 -0.32 -14.60 19.60
C PRO A 38 -0.66 -14.38 21.08
N PHE A 39 -0.54 -13.15 21.58
CA PHE A 39 -0.82 -12.80 22.98
C PHE A 39 -2.20 -12.15 23.17
N GLY A 40 -2.87 -11.76 22.08
CA GLY A 40 -4.14 -11.05 22.14
C GLY A 40 -5.36 -11.97 22.09
N ASP A 41 -6.40 -11.59 22.82
CA ASP A 41 -7.71 -12.25 22.79
C ASP A 41 -8.41 -12.04 21.42
N VAL A 42 -9.47 -12.81 21.12
CA VAL A 42 -10.15 -12.75 19.81
C VAL A 42 -10.55 -11.32 19.41
N VAL A 43 -10.98 -10.50 20.36
CA VAL A 43 -11.36 -9.09 20.15
C VAL A 43 -10.14 -8.24 19.78
N GLU A 44 -9.00 -8.46 20.44
CA GLU A 44 -7.76 -7.70 20.20
C GLU A 44 -7.16 -8.04 18.84
N GLN A 45 -7.27 -9.30 18.40
CA GLN A 45 -6.89 -9.73 17.06
C GLN A 45 -7.73 -9.02 15.98
N ILE A 46 -9.05 -8.95 16.16
CA ILE A 46 -9.94 -8.22 15.23
C ILE A 46 -9.56 -6.73 15.19
N PHE A 47 -9.31 -6.10 16.35
CA PHE A 47 -8.91 -4.70 16.43
C PHE A 47 -7.54 -4.41 15.79
N ALA A 48 -6.58 -5.31 15.98
CA ALA A 48 -5.27 -5.21 15.36
C ALA A 48 -5.39 -5.31 13.82
N GLY A 49 -6.17 -6.27 13.32
CA GLY A 49 -6.46 -6.40 11.88
C GLY A 49 -7.18 -5.17 11.31
N ALA A 50 -8.16 -4.62 12.02
CA ALA A 50 -8.88 -3.42 11.61
C ALA A 50 -7.96 -2.18 11.59
N THR A 51 -7.08 -2.05 12.58
CA THR A 51 -6.09 -0.96 12.64
C THR A 51 -5.10 -1.05 11.48
N PHE A 52 -4.63 -2.26 11.16
CA PHE A 52 -3.79 -2.50 9.99
C PHE A 52 -4.45 -2.08 8.70
N PHE A 53 -5.69 -2.55 8.48
CA PHE A 53 -6.48 -2.20 7.33
C PHE A 53 -6.64 -0.69 7.22
N PHE A 54 -7.01 -0.02 8.32
CA PHE A 54 -7.21 1.43 8.32
C PHE A 54 -5.95 2.21 7.96
N VAL A 55 -4.80 1.89 8.57
CA VAL A 55 -3.53 2.59 8.31
C VAL A 55 -3.03 2.31 6.89
N PHE A 56 -3.13 1.07 6.43
CA PHE A 56 -2.77 0.70 5.06
C PHE A 56 -3.59 1.52 4.04
N TRP A 57 -4.91 1.55 4.18
CA TRP A 57 -5.78 2.30 3.27
C TRP A 57 -5.61 3.81 3.39
N ALA A 58 -5.45 4.35 4.61
CA ALA A 58 -5.19 5.77 4.81
C ALA A 58 -3.91 6.22 4.07
N SER A 59 -2.87 5.38 4.08
CA SER A 59 -1.62 5.66 3.36
C SER A 59 -1.79 5.63 1.84
N LEU A 60 -2.59 4.69 1.32
CA LEU A 60 -2.92 4.60 -0.11
C LEU A 60 -3.77 5.78 -0.58
N PHE A 61 -4.77 6.17 0.20
CA PHE A 61 -5.61 7.33 -0.10
C PHE A 61 -4.83 8.63 -0.05
N TYR A 62 -3.92 8.79 0.91
CA TYR A 62 -3.02 9.94 0.95
C TYR A 62 -2.18 10.02 -0.34
N TRP A 63 -1.58 8.91 -0.76
CA TRP A 63 -0.81 8.85 -2.01
C TRP A 63 -1.66 9.13 -3.27
N ALA A 64 -2.93 8.71 -3.27
CA ALA A 64 -3.87 8.99 -4.35
C ALA A 64 -4.27 10.48 -4.41
N ILE A 65 -4.50 11.12 -3.25
CA ILE A 65 -4.84 12.55 -3.14
C ILE A 65 -3.68 13.45 -3.61
N LEU A 66 -2.44 12.99 -3.53
CA LEU A 66 -1.28 13.70 -4.07
C LEU A 66 -1.24 13.75 -5.62
N ALA A 67 -2.21 13.15 -6.33
CA ALA A 67 -2.29 13.22 -7.78
C ALA A 67 -2.77 14.60 -8.28
N GLU A 68 -2.32 14.99 -9.47
CA GLU A 68 -2.64 16.29 -10.07
C GLU A 68 -4.13 16.45 -10.43
N ASN A 69 -4.83 15.34 -10.67
CA ASN A 69 -6.27 15.32 -10.91
C ASN A 69 -6.89 13.98 -10.44
N GLY A 70 -8.23 13.95 -10.39
CA GLY A 70 -8.97 12.75 -9.95
C GLY A 70 -8.73 11.52 -10.82
N ALA A 71 -8.57 11.67 -12.14
CA ALA A 71 -8.32 10.55 -13.05
C ALA A 71 -6.97 9.86 -12.75
N TRP A 72 -5.92 10.64 -12.50
CA TRP A 72 -4.61 10.13 -12.10
C TRP A 72 -4.64 9.48 -10.71
N ALA A 73 -5.44 9.97 -9.78
CA ALA A 73 -5.65 9.33 -8.48
C ALA A 73 -6.23 7.91 -8.64
N TRP A 74 -7.23 7.75 -9.51
CA TRP A 74 -7.82 6.45 -9.81
C TRP A 74 -6.85 5.50 -10.52
N ILE A 75 -6.07 5.99 -11.48
CA ILE A 75 -5.04 5.18 -12.15
C ILE A 75 -3.99 4.68 -11.15
N ARG A 76 -3.55 5.54 -10.23
CA ARG A 76 -2.62 5.17 -9.15
C ARG A 76 -3.20 4.05 -8.28
N MET A 77 -4.47 4.15 -7.87
CA MET A 77 -5.15 3.11 -7.09
C MET A 77 -5.29 1.80 -7.87
N LEU A 78 -5.64 1.85 -9.16
CA LEU A 78 -5.78 0.67 -10.02
C LEU A 78 -4.44 -0.04 -10.28
N ILE A 79 -3.34 0.71 -10.37
CA ILE A 79 -1.99 0.14 -10.53
C ILE A 79 -1.60 -0.77 -9.37
N ILE A 80 -2.06 -0.49 -8.14
CA ILE A 80 -1.78 -1.35 -6.97
C ILE A 80 -2.52 -2.69 -7.09
N LEU A 81 -3.63 -2.74 -7.83
CA LEU A 81 -4.40 -3.96 -8.04
C LEU A 81 -3.69 -4.95 -8.98
N LEU A 82 -2.84 -4.47 -9.89
CA LEU A 82 -2.10 -5.29 -10.87
C LEU A 82 -1.16 -6.32 -10.23
N PRO A 83 -0.26 -5.96 -9.29
CA PRO A 83 0.57 -6.93 -8.59
C PRO A 83 -0.26 -7.97 -7.83
N ALA A 84 -1.36 -7.56 -7.19
CA ALA A 84 -2.24 -8.48 -6.48
C ALA A 84 -2.89 -9.50 -7.44
N LEU A 85 -3.39 -9.03 -8.58
CA LEU A 85 -3.92 -9.87 -9.66
C LEU A 85 -2.87 -10.83 -10.23
N ALA A 86 -1.64 -10.34 -10.43
CA ALA A 86 -0.55 -11.17 -10.93
C ALA A 86 -0.23 -12.30 -9.95
N VAL A 87 -0.10 -12.00 -8.65
CA VAL A 87 0.11 -13.02 -7.60
C VAL A 87 -1.02 -14.04 -7.59
N ILE A 88 -2.28 -13.60 -7.60
CA ILE A 88 -3.45 -14.49 -7.62
C ILE A 88 -3.42 -15.41 -8.85
N THR A 89 -3.16 -14.85 -10.04
CA THR A 89 -3.14 -15.60 -11.30
C THR A 89 -2.00 -16.62 -11.31
N ILE A 90 -0.81 -16.23 -10.87
CA ILE A 90 0.36 -17.13 -10.78
C ILE A 90 0.10 -18.25 -9.78
N SER A 91 -0.41 -17.93 -8.58
CA SER A 91 -0.77 -18.94 -7.58
C SER A 91 -1.81 -19.93 -8.10
N PHE A 92 -2.80 -19.45 -8.85
CA PHE A 92 -3.82 -20.30 -9.47
C PHE A 92 -3.21 -21.21 -10.55
N LEU A 93 -2.36 -20.67 -11.43
CA LEU A 93 -1.66 -21.45 -12.46
C LEU A 93 -0.76 -22.53 -11.85
N LEU A 94 0.02 -22.20 -10.82
CA LEU A 94 0.87 -23.17 -10.12
C LEU A 94 0.07 -24.30 -9.48
N LYS A 95 -1.09 -24.00 -8.89
CA LYS A 95 -2.00 -25.01 -8.35
C LYS A 95 -2.59 -25.90 -9.45
N SER A 96 -2.88 -25.35 -10.62
CA SER A 96 -3.40 -26.12 -11.77
C SER A 96 -2.38 -27.07 -12.39
N GLN A 97 -1.07 -26.84 -12.22
CA GLN A 97 -0.01 -27.69 -12.76
C GLN A 97 0.38 -28.85 -11.83
N THR A 98 -0.14 -28.88 -10.61
CA THR A 98 0.19 -29.87 -9.57
C THR A 98 -0.94 -30.89 -9.31
N GLN A 99 -2.01 -30.86 -10.12
CA GLN A 99 -3.04 -31.90 -10.22
C GLN A 99 -2.90 -32.65 -11.54
#